data_AF-A0A1F3NLT9-F1
#
_entry.id   AF-A0A1F3NLT9-F1
#
_cell.length_a   1.000
_cell.length_b   1.000
_cell.length_c   1.000
_cell.angle_alpha   90.00
_cell.angle_beta   90.00
_cell.angle_gamma   90.00
#
_symmetry.space_group_name_H-M   'P 1'
#
loop_
_entity.id
_entity.type
_entity.pdbx_description
1 polymer ?
#
loop_
_entity_poly.entity_id
_entity_poly.type
_entity_poly.pdbx_seq_one_letter_code
_entity_poly.pdbx_strand_id
1 'polypeptide(L)'
;MIALFSAISAASNPENSGKPEGDISRSNSMSEITLLGQEDGRQAIRVVRKRAAEFGIDQAKIGIMGFSAGGMVTLGTLLQHDAESRPDFAAAIYTPWADYPVPADAPPLFILVAGDDRLAAPGSIQMYSAWKTAGKSAELHVYSKGGHGFGMQKKGLPVDSWIERLGDWMKSQGYLGKY
;
A
#
# COMPACT_ATOMS: atom_id res chain seq x y z
N MET A 1 -2.90 -19.65 7.40
CA MET A 1 -1.99 -18.50 7.64
C MET A 1 -2.33 -17.39 6.64
N ILE A 2 -2.09 -16.11 6.96
CA ILE A 2 -2.32 -14.97 6.05
C ILE A 2 -0.98 -14.50 5.51
N ALA A 3 -0.93 -14.16 4.23
CA ALA A 3 0.23 -13.49 3.63
C ALA A 3 -0.02 -11.99 3.56
N LEU A 4 0.91 -11.20 4.08
CA LEU A 4 0.98 -9.75 3.89
C LEU A 4 2.42 -9.38 3.56
N PHE A 5 2.66 -8.88 2.34
CA PHE A 5 3.99 -8.49 1.88
C PHE A 5 4.10 -6.97 1.80
N SER A 6 5.27 -6.44 2.15
CA SER A 6 5.60 -5.03 2.00
C SER A 6 6.23 -4.79 0.63
N ALA A 7 5.64 -3.94 -0.20
CA ALA A 7 6.34 -3.42 -1.36
C ALA A 7 7.39 -2.39 -0.90
N ILE A 8 8.67 -2.59 -1.21
CA ILE A 8 9.74 -1.61 -0.97
C ILE A 8 10.17 -1.06 -2.33
N SER A 9 10.10 0.26 -2.50
CA SER A 9 10.77 0.95 -3.60
C SER A 9 12.15 1.40 -3.10
N ALA A 10 13.20 1.08 -3.85
CA ALA A 10 14.56 1.47 -3.48
C ALA A 10 14.72 3.00 -3.56
N ALA A 11 14.93 3.65 -2.42
CA ALA A 11 15.41 5.03 -2.40
C ALA A 11 16.88 5.06 -2.82
N SER A 12 17.24 5.91 -3.78
CA SER A 12 18.63 6.09 -4.22
C SER A 12 19.47 6.77 -3.13
N ASN A 13 20.69 6.24 -2.95
CA ASN A 13 21.68 6.61 -1.95
C ASN A 13 22.27 8.04 -2.20
N PRO A 14 22.54 8.88 -1.19
CA PRO A 14 22.88 10.30 -1.40
C PRO A 14 24.36 10.61 -1.69
N GLU A 15 25.18 9.63 -2.09
CA GLU A 15 26.61 9.87 -2.40
C GLU A 15 26.89 9.82 -3.90
N ASN A 16 26.66 10.92 -4.62
CA ASN A 16 27.39 11.19 -5.86
C ASN A 16 27.38 12.70 -6.21
N SER A 17 28.12 13.50 -5.45
CA SER A 17 28.43 14.87 -5.82
C SER A 17 29.57 14.89 -6.85
N GLY A 18 29.23 15.15 -8.12
CA GLY A 18 30.18 15.75 -9.07
C GLY A 18 30.39 15.05 -10.42
N LYS A 19 29.36 14.94 -11.27
CA LYS A 19 29.55 14.79 -12.73
C LYS A 19 28.52 15.64 -13.51
N PRO A 20 28.92 16.23 -14.66
CA PRO A 20 28.18 17.30 -15.31
C PRO A 20 26.91 16.78 -15.99
N GLU A 21 25.90 17.66 -16.00
CA GLU A 21 24.54 17.41 -16.49
C GLU A 21 24.52 17.13 -18.00
N GLY A 22 24.18 15.88 -18.34
CA GLY A 22 23.66 15.50 -19.64
C GLY A 22 22.15 15.36 -19.56
N ASP A 23 21.46 16.25 -20.25
CA ASP A 23 20.01 16.35 -20.42
C ASP A 23 19.46 15.13 -21.19
N ILE A 24 18.18 14.77 -20.94
CA ILE A 24 17.41 13.59 -21.43
C ILE A 24 17.64 12.27 -20.64
N SER A 25 16.80 11.95 -19.63
CA SER A 25 16.39 10.55 -19.27
C SER A 25 15.66 10.35 -17.93
N ARG A 26 15.63 11.31 -16.99
CA ARG A 26 15.09 11.05 -15.63
C ARG A 26 13.55 10.92 -15.51
N SER A 27 12.78 11.54 -16.41
CA SER A 27 11.30 11.52 -16.32
C SER A 27 10.67 10.23 -16.83
N ASN A 28 11.28 9.58 -17.83
CA ASN A 28 10.82 8.27 -18.32
C ASN A 28 11.26 7.12 -17.41
N SER A 29 12.42 7.22 -16.75
CA SER A 29 12.93 6.13 -15.92
C SER A 29 12.15 5.93 -14.63
N MET A 30 11.72 7.02 -13.96
CA MET A 30 10.96 6.90 -12.70
C MET A 30 9.54 6.35 -12.91
N SER A 31 8.88 6.70 -14.02
CA SER A 31 7.57 6.15 -14.37
C SER A 31 7.69 4.67 -14.76
N GLU A 32 8.69 4.31 -15.57
CA GLU A 32 8.99 2.91 -15.92
C GLU A 32 9.30 2.05 -14.68
N ILE A 33 10.15 2.53 -13.77
CA ILE A 33 10.48 1.83 -12.51
C ILE A 33 9.22 1.61 -11.67
N THR A 34 8.33 2.60 -11.61
CA THR A 34 7.07 2.49 -10.88
C THR A 34 6.16 1.42 -11.50
N LEU A 35 6.03 1.42 -12.83
CA LEU A 35 5.22 0.42 -13.55
C LEU A 35 5.78 -1.00 -13.38
N LEU A 36 7.10 -1.16 -13.45
CA LEU A 36 7.76 -2.44 -13.19
C LEU A 36 7.49 -2.92 -11.76
N GLY A 37 7.61 -2.04 -10.76
CA GLY A 37 7.30 -2.39 -9.38
C GLY A 37 5.84 -2.82 -9.19
N GLN A 38 4.89 -2.20 -9.90
CA GLN A 38 3.49 -2.61 -9.88
C GLN A 38 3.26 -3.99 -10.50
N GLU A 39 3.98 -4.32 -11.58
CA GLU A 39 3.97 -5.64 -12.20
C GLU A 39 4.59 -6.70 -11.28
N ASP A 40 5.72 -6.38 -10.64
CA ASP A 40 6.32 -7.25 -9.64
C ASP A 40 5.35 -7.52 -8.48
N GLY A 41 4.60 -6.50 -8.04
CA GLY A 41 3.55 -6.66 -7.05
C GLY A 41 2.43 -7.61 -7.51
N ARG A 42 1.98 -7.50 -8.76
CA ARG A 42 0.99 -8.43 -9.35
C ARG A 42 1.54 -9.85 -9.44
N GLN A 43 2.78 -9.99 -9.90
CA GLN A 43 3.44 -11.28 -10.00
C GLN A 43 3.66 -11.92 -8.62
N ALA A 44 3.97 -11.14 -7.60
CA ALA A 44 4.09 -11.61 -6.23
C ALA A 44 2.77 -12.22 -5.74
N ILE A 45 1.63 -11.57 -5.97
CA ILE A 45 0.31 -12.14 -5.64
C ILE A 45 0.08 -13.48 -6.36
N ARG A 46 0.38 -13.55 -7.66
CA ARG A 46 0.22 -14.82 -8.42
C ARG A 46 1.07 -15.93 -7.83
N VAL A 47 2.34 -15.66 -7.53
CA VAL A 47 3.27 -16.65 -6.98
C VAL A 47 2.79 -17.15 -5.62
N VAL A 48 2.41 -16.23 -4.73
CA VAL A 48 1.90 -16.58 -3.39
C VAL A 48 0.62 -17.39 -3.51
N ARG A 49 -0.33 -16.98 -4.37
CA ARG A 49 -1.59 -17.71 -4.56
C ARG A 49 -1.36 -19.10 -5.14
N LYS A 50 -0.53 -19.23 -6.17
CA LYS A 50 -0.18 -20.52 -6.79
C LYS A 50 0.51 -21.47 -5.81
N ARG A 51 1.33 -20.95 -4.90
CA ARG A 51 2.08 -21.73 -3.90
C ARG A 51 1.45 -21.72 -2.50
N ALA A 52 0.21 -21.24 -2.37
CA ALA A 52 -0.42 -21.05 -1.06
C ALA A 52 -0.51 -22.36 -0.27
N ALA A 53 -0.80 -23.49 -0.94
CA ALA A 53 -0.80 -24.81 -0.30
C ALA A 53 0.57 -25.20 0.27
N GLU A 54 1.66 -24.89 -0.44
CA GLU A 54 3.03 -25.11 0.03
C GLU A 54 3.35 -24.26 1.27
N PHE A 55 2.81 -23.04 1.32
CA PHE A 55 3.04 -22.10 2.42
C PHE A 55 2.04 -22.23 3.59
N GLY A 56 1.05 -23.12 3.51
CA GLY A 56 -0.04 -23.19 4.50
C GLY A 56 -0.91 -21.93 4.57
N ILE A 57 -1.01 -21.21 3.45
CA ILE A 57 -1.76 -19.96 3.30
C ILE A 57 -3.12 -20.26 2.68
N ASP A 58 -4.15 -19.56 3.16
CA ASP A 58 -5.48 -19.60 2.54
C ASP A 58 -5.47 -18.74 1.26
N GLN A 59 -5.79 -19.34 0.11
CA GLN A 59 -5.78 -18.67 -1.19
C GLN A 59 -6.78 -17.50 -1.30
N ALA A 60 -7.78 -17.46 -0.41
CA ALA A 60 -8.78 -16.40 -0.32
C ALA A 60 -8.40 -15.31 0.72
N LYS A 61 -7.20 -15.37 1.30
CA LYS A 61 -6.73 -14.43 2.32
C LYS A 61 -5.30 -13.95 2.06
N ILE A 62 -5.05 -13.45 0.86
CA ILE A 62 -3.76 -12.91 0.43
C ILE A 62 -3.88 -11.40 0.27
N GLY A 63 -3.20 -10.64 1.13
CA GLY A 63 -3.20 -9.18 1.08
C GLY A 63 -1.87 -8.57 0.68
N ILE A 64 -1.89 -7.28 0.36
CA ILE A 64 -0.69 -6.48 0.07
C ILE A 64 -0.68 -5.21 0.91
N MET A 65 0.49 -4.83 1.41
CA MET A 65 0.68 -3.59 2.16
C MET A 65 1.85 -2.81 1.60
N GLY A 66 1.75 -1.49 1.61
CA GLY A 66 2.82 -0.62 1.18
C GLY A 66 2.92 0.66 1.98
N PHE A 67 4.15 1.12 2.16
CA PHE A 67 4.49 2.33 2.88
C PHE A 67 5.03 3.36 1.90
N SER A 68 4.51 4.59 1.91
CA SER A 68 5.01 5.70 1.06
C SER A 68 5.08 5.29 -0.42
N ALA A 69 6.27 5.28 -1.04
CA ALA A 69 6.47 4.79 -2.41
C ALA A 69 6.08 3.32 -2.61
N GLY A 70 6.27 2.47 -1.60
CA GLY A 70 5.73 1.11 -1.60
C GLY A 70 4.20 1.07 -1.60
N GLY A 71 3.57 2.09 -1.02
CA GLY A 71 2.13 2.30 -1.11
C GLY A 71 1.68 2.54 -2.55
N MET A 72 2.46 3.25 -3.37
CA MET A 72 2.15 3.45 -4.79
C MET A 72 2.22 2.15 -5.58
N VAL A 73 3.19 1.28 -5.27
CA VAL A 73 3.24 -0.09 -5.82
C VAL A 73 1.99 -0.87 -5.41
N THR A 74 1.64 -0.84 -4.11
CA THR A 74 0.45 -1.50 -3.58
C THR A 74 -0.82 -1.06 -4.30
N LEU A 75 -1.00 0.24 -4.52
CA LEU A 75 -2.14 0.77 -5.24
C LEU A 75 -2.14 0.38 -6.71
N GLY A 76 -1.00 0.40 -7.40
CA GLY A 76 -0.95 -0.04 -8.79
C GLY A 76 -1.23 -1.53 -8.95
N THR A 77 -0.75 -2.37 -8.03
CA THR A 77 -1.14 -3.78 -7.95
C THR A 77 -2.64 -3.92 -7.68
N LEU A 78 -3.19 -3.14 -6.75
CA LEU A 78 -4.61 -3.19 -6.36
C LEU A 78 -5.55 -2.66 -7.44
N LEU A 79 -5.16 -1.65 -8.21
CA LEU A 79 -6.04 -0.94 -9.14
C LEU A 79 -5.96 -1.50 -10.57
N GLN A 80 -4.84 -2.13 -10.93
CA GLN A 80 -4.59 -2.66 -12.28
C GLN A 80 -4.42 -4.19 -12.25
N HIS A 81 -5.07 -4.87 -11.32
CA HIS A 81 -5.03 -6.33 -11.25
C HIS A 81 -5.84 -6.98 -12.37
N ASP A 82 -5.54 -8.24 -12.61
CA ASP A 82 -6.45 -9.20 -13.24
C ASP A 82 -6.96 -10.22 -12.22
N ALA A 83 -7.73 -11.21 -12.68
CA ALA A 83 -8.34 -12.21 -11.81
C ALA A 83 -7.35 -12.96 -10.90
N GLU A 84 -6.14 -13.27 -11.39
CA GLU A 84 -5.18 -14.06 -10.61
C GLU A 84 -4.30 -13.19 -9.71
N SER A 85 -4.03 -11.96 -10.11
CA SER A 85 -3.20 -10.99 -9.38
C SER A 85 -3.98 -10.10 -8.42
N ARG A 86 -5.31 -10.20 -8.40
CA ARG A 86 -6.17 -9.46 -7.46
C ARG A 86 -5.87 -9.83 -6.01
N PRO A 87 -5.38 -8.92 -5.16
CA PRO A 87 -5.26 -9.20 -3.73
C PRO A 87 -6.66 -9.27 -3.08
N ASP A 88 -6.78 -10.02 -1.99
CA ASP A 88 -8.04 -10.14 -1.25
C ASP A 88 -8.33 -8.92 -0.38
N PHE A 89 -7.29 -8.19 0.02
CA PHE A 89 -7.34 -6.91 0.72
C PHE A 89 -6.03 -6.13 0.55
N ALA A 90 -6.04 -4.84 0.84
CA ALA A 90 -4.83 -4.02 0.83
C ALA A 90 -4.73 -3.03 1.99
N ALA A 91 -3.51 -2.61 2.30
CA ALA A 91 -3.23 -1.55 3.26
C ALA A 91 -2.26 -0.51 2.68
N ALA A 92 -2.73 0.73 2.57
CA ALA A 92 -1.97 1.87 2.09
C ALA A 92 -1.54 2.75 3.28
N ILE A 93 -0.23 2.76 3.56
CA ILE A 93 0.33 3.44 4.73
C ILE A 93 1.10 4.68 4.29
N TYR A 94 0.59 5.86 4.69
CA TYR A 94 1.03 7.20 4.28
C TYR A 94 1.35 7.29 2.78
N THR A 95 0.43 6.75 1.98
CA THR A 95 0.58 6.64 0.54
C THR A 95 0.09 7.91 -0.16
N PRO A 96 0.92 8.56 -1.01
CA PRO A 96 0.44 9.59 -1.92
C PRO A 96 -0.61 9.04 -2.88
N TRP A 97 -1.66 9.82 -3.16
CA TRP A 97 -2.75 9.45 -4.07
C TRP A 97 -2.83 10.42 -5.25
N ALA A 98 -3.10 9.90 -6.44
CA ALA A 98 -3.16 10.68 -7.69
C ALA A 98 -4.45 10.42 -8.50
N ASP A 99 -5.57 10.30 -7.79
CA ASP A 99 -6.93 10.22 -8.37
C ASP A 99 -7.11 9.17 -9.48
N TYR A 100 -6.88 7.91 -9.12
CA TYR A 100 -7.09 6.78 -10.02
C TYR A 100 -8.53 6.26 -9.95
N PRO A 101 -9.08 5.75 -11.06
CA PRO A 101 -10.38 5.11 -11.05
C PRO A 101 -10.37 3.87 -10.16
N VAL A 102 -11.37 3.75 -9.29
CA VAL A 102 -11.56 2.57 -8.43
C VAL A 102 -12.25 1.46 -9.23
N PRO A 103 -11.64 0.27 -9.39
CA PRO A 103 -12.23 -0.83 -10.15
C PRO A 103 -13.56 -1.33 -9.56
N ALA A 104 -14.39 -1.91 -10.42
CA ALA A 104 -15.70 -2.46 -10.03
C ALA A 104 -15.59 -3.64 -9.05
N ASP A 105 -14.46 -4.32 -9.00
CA ASP A 105 -14.14 -5.42 -8.09
C ASP A 105 -13.03 -5.06 -7.08
N ALA A 106 -12.80 -3.75 -6.86
CA ALA A 106 -11.79 -3.26 -5.93
C ALA A 106 -11.89 -3.94 -4.54
N PRO A 107 -10.80 -4.54 -4.05
CA PRO A 107 -10.75 -5.15 -2.73
C PRO A 107 -10.93 -4.14 -1.58
N PRO A 108 -11.27 -4.60 -0.36
CA PRO A 108 -11.25 -3.78 0.84
C PRO A 108 -9.89 -3.12 1.07
N LEU A 109 -9.90 -1.83 1.44
CA LEU A 109 -8.69 -1.02 1.62
C LEU A 109 -8.60 -0.43 3.03
N PHE A 110 -7.50 -0.70 3.73
CA PHE A 110 -7.12 0.02 4.94
C PHE A 110 -6.19 1.18 4.59
N ILE A 111 -6.47 2.37 5.11
CA ILE A 111 -5.70 3.59 4.84
C ILE A 111 -5.24 4.17 6.17
N LEU A 112 -3.96 4.52 6.25
CA LEU A 112 -3.37 5.09 7.46
C LEU A 112 -2.50 6.27 7.11
N VAL A 113 -2.65 7.38 7.84
CA VAL A 113 -1.77 8.55 7.69
C VAL A 113 -1.68 9.35 9.00
N ALA A 114 -0.64 10.17 9.12
CA ALA A 114 -0.58 11.22 10.13
C ALA A 114 -1.13 12.53 9.54
N GLY A 115 -1.94 13.28 10.28
CA GLY A 115 -2.55 14.54 9.83
C GLY A 115 -1.53 15.67 9.63
N ASP A 116 -0.38 15.59 10.28
CA ASP A 116 0.76 16.49 10.05
C ASP A 116 1.67 16.05 8.88
N ASP A 117 1.34 14.95 8.20
CA ASP A 117 1.97 14.52 6.95
C ASP A 117 1.39 15.29 5.75
N ARG A 118 2.06 16.39 5.40
CA ARG A 118 1.66 17.26 4.28
C ARG A 118 1.74 16.58 2.91
N LEU A 119 2.48 15.47 2.79
CA LEU A 119 2.65 14.76 1.52
C LEU A 119 1.49 13.79 1.27
N ALA A 120 1.08 13.03 2.28
CA ALA A 120 0.13 11.93 2.11
C ALA A 120 -1.27 12.18 2.69
N ALA A 121 -1.43 13.10 3.65
CA ALA A 121 -2.71 13.27 4.33
C ALA A 121 -3.86 13.71 3.40
N PRO A 122 -3.68 14.73 2.53
CA PRO A 122 -4.73 15.12 1.59
C PRO A 122 -5.11 13.97 0.64
N GLY A 123 -4.11 13.26 0.11
CA GLY A 123 -4.32 12.12 -0.78
C GLY A 123 -5.04 10.95 -0.12
N SER A 124 -4.75 10.67 1.15
CA SER A 124 -5.39 9.59 1.91
C SER A 124 -6.89 9.83 2.12
N ILE A 125 -7.30 11.08 2.36
CA ILE A 125 -8.71 11.47 2.49
C ILE A 125 -9.44 11.34 1.15
N GLN A 126 -8.81 11.76 0.06
CA GLN A 126 -9.35 11.62 -1.29
C GLN A 126 -9.50 10.15 -1.68
N MET A 127 -8.49 9.33 -1.42
CA MET A 127 -8.51 7.89 -1.68
C MET A 127 -9.65 7.18 -0.93
N TYR A 128 -9.84 7.49 0.36
CA TYR A 128 -10.98 6.99 1.13
C TYR A 128 -12.32 7.38 0.48
N SER A 129 -12.45 8.66 0.12
CA SER A 129 -13.67 9.20 -0.49
C SER A 129 -13.97 8.53 -1.85
N ALA A 130 -12.95 8.25 -2.65
CA ALA A 130 -13.08 7.53 -3.92
C ALA A 130 -13.61 6.10 -3.71
N TRP A 131 -13.06 5.37 -2.73
CA TRP A 131 -13.55 4.04 -2.36
C TRP A 131 -15.00 4.07 -1.90
N LYS A 132 -15.38 5.05 -1.06
CA LYS A 132 -16.76 5.18 -0.58
C LYS A 132 -17.73 5.52 -1.71
N THR A 133 -17.35 6.44 -2.60
CA THR A 133 -18.14 6.81 -3.78
C THR A 133 -18.36 5.63 -4.71
N ALA A 134 -17.36 4.76 -4.87
CA ALA A 134 -17.47 3.52 -5.64
C ALA A 134 -18.24 2.38 -4.93
N GLY A 135 -18.81 2.63 -3.75
CA GLY A 135 -19.54 1.63 -2.97
C GLY A 135 -18.65 0.53 -2.37
N LYS A 136 -17.36 0.78 -2.19
CA LYS A 136 -16.37 -0.20 -1.73
C LYS A 136 -16.11 -0.10 -0.22
N SER A 137 -15.58 -1.20 0.33
CA SER A 137 -15.15 -1.27 1.73
C SER A 137 -13.82 -0.56 1.88
N ALA A 138 -13.75 0.42 2.77
CA ALA A 138 -12.51 1.07 3.14
C ALA A 138 -12.59 1.57 4.57
N GLU A 139 -11.45 1.63 5.25
CA GLU A 139 -11.29 2.21 6.58
C GLU A 139 -10.10 3.20 6.55
N LEU A 140 -10.28 4.39 7.13
CA LEU A 140 -9.25 5.43 7.18
C LEU A 140 -8.94 5.78 8.64
N HIS A 141 -7.66 5.69 9.01
CA HIS A 141 -7.13 6.21 10.27
C HIS A 141 -6.26 7.43 10.01
N VAL A 142 -6.60 8.54 10.67
CA VAL A 142 -5.79 9.76 10.67
C VAL A 142 -5.36 10.08 12.10
N TYR A 143 -4.08 9.91 12.39
CA TYR A 143 -3.50 10.32 13.67
C TYR A 143 -3.10 11.78 13.62
N SER A 144 -3.41 12.59 14.63
CA SER A 144 -3.09 14.03 14.59
C SER A 144 -1.61 14.34 14.36
N LYS A 145 -0.70 13.52 14.89
CA LYS A 145 0.76 13.67 14.75
C LYS A 145 1.46 12.35 14.49
N GLY A 146 2.55 12.41 13.74
CA GLY A 146 3.43 11.29 13.43
C GLY A 146 4.46 11.61 12.35
N GLY A 147 4.14 12.58 11.49
CA GLY A 147 4.90 12.93 10.29
C GLY A 147 4.86 11.83 9.23
N HIS A 148 5.51 12.08 8.10
CA HIS A 148 5.70 11.04 7.08
C HIS A 148 6.68 9.97 7.57
N GLY A 149 6.48 8.71 7.16
CA GLY A 149 7.47 7.65 7.37
C GLY A 149 7.63 7.19 8.83
N PHE A 150 6.60 7.28 9.66
CA PHE A 150 6.68 6.82 11.05
C PHE A 150 6.89 5.30 11.20
N GLY A 151 6.51 4.50 10.20
CA GLY A 151 6.72 3.06 10.17
C GLY A 151 6.24 2.34 11.44
N MET A 152 7.10 1.50 12.00
CA MET A 152 6.87 0.78 13.27
C MET A 152 7.69 1.35 14.44
N GLN A 153 8.33 2.51 14.26
CA GLN A 153 9.19 3.10 15.29
C GLN A 153 8.34 3.65 16.43
N LYS A 154 8.75 3.40 17.67
CA LYS A 154 8.12 4.04 18.84
C LYS A 154 8.51 5.51 18.90
N LYS A 155 7.52 6.41 18.82
CA LYS A 155 7.69 7.87 18.86
C LYS A 155 7.15 8.49 20.15
N GLY A 156 6.52 7.69 21.01
CA GLY A 156 5.78 8.19 22.18
C GLY A 156 4.52 8.95 21.77
N LEU A 157 3.99 8.65 20.59
CA LEU A 157 2.80 9.28 20.02
C LEU A 157 1.70 8.22 19.81
N PRO A 158 0.42 8.61 19.71
CA PRO A 158 -0.66 7.66 19.46
C PRO A 158 -0.48 6.78 18.22
N VAL A 159 0.26 7.27 17.21
CA VAL A 159 0.59 6.51 16.01
C VAL A 159 1.34 5.21 16.31
N ASP A 160 2.01 5.07 17.46
CA ASP A 160 2.74 3.87 17.86
C ASP A 160 1.84 2.61 17.93
N SER A 161 0.53 2.79 18.10
CA SER A 161 -0.46 1.70 18.20
C SER A 161 -1.19 1.39 16.88
N TRP A 162 -0.78 2.00 15.76
CA TRP A 162 -1.56 1.90 14.50
C TRP A 162 -1.77 0.46 14.01
N ILE A 163 -0.79 -0.42 14.25
CA ILE A 163 -0.85 -1.81 13.80
C ILE A 163 -1.99 -2.59 14.48
N GLU A 164 -2.39 -2.18 15.68
CA GLU A 164 -3.53 -2.76 16.38
C GLU A 164 -4.82 -2.45 15.64
N ARG A 165 -4.97 -1.22 15.13
CA ARG A 165 -6.15 -0.82 14.35
C ARG A 165 -6.23 -1.58 13.03
N LEU A 166 -5.09 -1.83 12.37
CA LEU A 166 -5.05 -2.74 11.23
C LEU A 166 -5.51 -4.14 11.64
N GLY A 167 -5.02 -4.66 12.77
CA GLY A 167 -5.43 -5.97 13.29
C GLY A 167 -6.94 -6.05 13.54
N ASP A 168 -7.52 -5.04 14.18
CA ASP A 168 -8.96 -4.94 14.44
C ASP A 168 -9.76 -4.91 13.12
N TRP A 169 -9.30 -4.13 12.14
CA TRP A 169 -9.89 -4.10 10.80
C TRP A 169 -9.79 -5.47 10.11
N MET A 170 -8.62 -6.12 10.13
CA MET A 170 -8.46 -7.45 9.52
C MET A 170 -9.37 -8.50 10.17
N LYS A 171 -9.62 -8.42 11.48
CA LYS A 171 -10.61 -9.27 12.16
C LYS A 171 -12.04 -8.95 11.71
N SER A 172 -12.39 -7.66 11.58
CA SER A 172 -13.73 -7.24 11.14
C SER A 172 -14.04 -7.68 9.70
N GLN A 173 -13.02 -7.75 8.85
CA GLN A 173 -13.12 -8.27 7.48
C GLN A 173 -13.05 -9.82 7.41
N GLY A 174 -12.85 -10.53 8.54
CA GLY A 174 -12.77 -11.99 8.58
C GLY A 174 -11.45 -12.58 8.07
N TYR A 175 -10.42 -11.77 7.90
CA TYR A 175 -9.09 -12.23 7.51
C TYR A 175 -8.39 -12.89 8.70
N LEU A 176 -8.39 -12.24 9.86
CA LEU A 176 -7.88 -12.78 11.13
C LEU A 176 -8.98 -13.49 11.94
N GLY A 177 -8.59 -14.18 13.02
CA GLY A 177 -9.52 -14.87 13.94
C GLY A 177 -10.64 -13.95 14.44
N LYS A 178 -11.75 -14.55 14.90
CA LYS A 178 -12.92 -13.81 15.40
C LYS A 178 -12.56 -12.94 16.61
N TYR A 179 -13.34 -11.88 16.82
CA TYR A 179 -13.36 -11.12 18.06
C TYR A 179 -13.65 -12.00 19.27
#